data_AF-A0A8A7KAJ4-F1
#
_entry.id   AF-A0A8A7KAJ4-F1
#
_cell.length_a   1.000
_cell.length_b   1.000
_cell.length_c   1.000
_cell.angle_alpha   90.00
_cell.angle_beta   90.00
_cell.angle_gamma   90.00
#
_symmetry.space_group_name_H-M   'P 1'
#
loop_
_entity.id
_entity.type
_entity.pdbx_description
1 polymer ?
#
loop_
_entity_poly.entity_id
_entity_poly.type
_entity_poly.pdbx_seq_one_letter_code
_entity_poly.pdbx_strand_id
1 'polypeptide(L)'
;MTYGIGIYGCGGIGKVHAYCYNNLRFFYAPPALKTELIGVSTSNQETANIAKETLGFRFATTDYRDLLNSDDIQIVHCCTPNYLHKDFLIAIIRHIYCEKPIALNLTEAEEVLAVAEEVNFTREWSVYSTSPRYDVKIC
;
A
#
# COMPACT_ATOMS: atom_id res chain seq x y z
N MET A 1 -16.87 -12.25 -3.23
CA MET A 1 -15.40 -12.29 -3.39
C MET A 1 -14.79 -11.47 -2.26
N THR A 2 -13.76 -11.97 -1.58
CA THR A 2 -13.03 -11.26 -0.52
C THR A 2 -11.68 -10.82 -1.10
N TYR A 3 -11.28 -9.57 -0.85
CA TYR A 3 -10.00 -9.02 -1.30
C TYR A 3 -8.99 -9.08 -0.16
N GLY A 4 -7.88 -9.77 -0.40
CA GLY A 4 -6.78 -9.82 0.55
C GLY A 4 -5.88 -8.59 0.44
N ILE A 5 -5.54 -8.04 1.60
CA ILE A 5 -4.78 -6.81 1.75
C ILE A 5 -3.41 -7.10 2.37
N GLY A 6 -2.37 -6.55 1.74
CA GLY A 6 -1.01 -6.50 2.26
C GLY A 6 -0.64 -5.08 2.70
N ILE A 7 0.10 -4.93 3.81
CA ILE A 7 0.67 -3.64 4.23
C ILE A 7 2.20 -3.74 4.26
N TYR A 8 2.87 -2.94 3.42
CA TYR A 8 4.32 -2.75 3.46
C TYR A 8 4.64 -1.49 4.27
N GLY A 9 5.27 -1.66 5.43
CA GLY A 9 5.55 -0.57 6.38
C GLY A 9 4.41 -0.36 7.37
N CYS A 10 4.51 -0.97 8.56
CA CYS A 10 3.48 -0.84 9.61
C CYS A 10 3.84 0.16 10.72
N GLY A 11 4.31 1.35 10.31
CA GLY A 11 4.49 2.51 11.18
C GLY A 11 3.15 3.15 11.57
N GLY A 12 3.14 4.45 11.91
CA GLY A 12 1.90 5.16 12.24
C GLY A 12 0.85 5.08 11.12
N ILE A 13 1.25 5.40 9.88
CA ILE A 13 0.33 5.43 8.75
C ILE A 13 -0.14 4.03 8.31
N GLY A 14 0.77 3.04 8.30
CA GLY A 14 0.38 1.65 8.02
C GLY A 14 -0.64 1.09 9.00
N LYS A 15 -0.54 1.45 10.30
CA LYS A 15 -1.57 1.12 11.31
C LYS A 15 -2.90 1.77 11.01
N VAL A 16 -2.93 3.02 10.55
CA VAL A 16 -4.16 3.72 10.14
C VAL A 16 -4.82 2.99 8.98
N HIS A 17 -4.05 2.55 7.99
CA HIS A 17 -4.59 1.83 6.82
C HIS A 17 -5.21 0.49 7.22
N ALA A 18 -4.49 -0.30 8.02
CA ALA A 18 -5.01 -1.55 8.57
C ALA A 18 -6.29 -1.32 9.41
N TYR A 19 -6.30 -0.26 10.22
CA TYR A 19 -7.46 0.13 11.01
C TYR A 19 -8.66 0.48 10.11
N CYS A 20 -8.48 1.22 9.02
CA CYS A 20 -9.55 1.52 8.08
C CYS A 20 -10.20 0.25 7.55
N TYR A 21 -9.41 -0.74 7.10
CA TYR A 21 -9.93 -2.03 6.61
C TYR A 21 -10.74 -2.78 7.68
N ASN A 22 -10.24 -2.84 8.91
CA ASN A 22 -10.96 -3.48 10.02
C ASN A 22 -12.30 -2.81 10.36
N ASN A 23 -12.44 -1.52 10.04
CA ASN A 23 -13.61 -0.72 10.38
C ASN A 23 -14.53 -0.42 9.19
N LEU A 24 -14.18 -0.81 7.95
CA LEU A 24 -14.98 -0.53 6.74
C LEU A 24 -16.46 -0.88 6.90
N ARG A 25 -16.76 -2.00 7.57
CA ARG A 25 -18.13 -2.48 7.83
C ARG A 25 -19.02 -1.50 8.60
N PHE A 26 -18.43 -0.58 9.37
CA PHE A 26 -19.19 0.40 10.15
C PHE A 26 -19.60 1.62 9.32
N PHE A 27 -18.90 1.88 8.21
CA PHE A 27 -19.17 3.02 7.32
C PHE A 27 -20.05 2.65 6.12
N TYR A 28 -20.00 1.38 5.70
CA TYR A 28 -20.74 0.90 4.53
C TYR A 28 -21.55 -0.34 4.88
N ALA A 29 -22.89 -0.21 4.87
CA ALA A 29 -23.83 -1.29 5.15
C ALA A 29 -24.92 -1.39 4.07
N PRO A 30 -24.93 -2.47 3.24
CA PRO A 30 -23.95 -3.55 3.20
C PRO A 30 -22.59 -3.07 2.68
N PRO A 31 -21.47 -3.68 3.09
CA PRO A 31 -20.16 -3.29 2.61
C PRO A 31 -20.05 -3.56 1.10
N ALA A 32 -19.62 -2.55 0.35
CA ALA A 32 -19.41 -2.67 -1.10
C ALA A 32 -18.34 -3.72 -1.45
N LEU A 33 -17.40 -3.95 -0.52
CA LEU A 33 -16.30 -4.90 -0.66
C LEU A 33 -16.10 -5.68 0.65
N LYS A 34 -15.84 -6.98 0.55
CA LYS A 34 -15.31 -7.78 1.68
C LYS A 34 -13.79 -7.79 1.59
N THR A 35 -13.11 -7.53 2.69
CA THR A 35 -11.64 -7.45 2.75
C THR A 35 -11.10 -8.26 3.91
N GLU A 36 -9.87 -8.73 3.79
CA GLU A 36 -9.14 -9.45 4.84
C GLU A 36 -7.68 -8.99 4.89
N LEU A 37 -7.16 -8.77 6.10
CA LEU A 37 -5.75 -8.44 6.31
C LEU A 37 -4.92 -9.73 6.23
N ILE A 38 -4.14 -9.90 5.16
CA ILE A 38 -3.41 -11.15 4.89
C ILE A 38 -1.96 -11.05 5.37
N GLY A 39 -1.21 -10.04 4.92
CA GLY A 39 0.23 -9.96 5.17
C GLY A 39 0.68 -8.56 5.61
N VAL A 40 1.64 -8.52 6.53
CA VAL A 40 2.33 -7.27 6.91
C VAL A 40 3.84 -7.43 6.81
N SER A 41 4.49 -6.43 6.23
CA SER A 41 5.96 -6.34 6.14
C SER A 41 6.48 -5.14 6.92
N THR A 42 7.50 -5.33 7.75
CA THR A 42 8.22 -4.26 8.45
C THR A 42 9.72 -4.49 8.38
N SER A 43 10.53 -3.54 8.88
CA SER A 43 12.00 -3.62 8.81
C SER A 43 12.65 -4.67 9.71
N ASN A 44 11.93 -5.23 10.69
CA ASN A 44 12.45 -6.29 11.56
C ASN A 44 11.32 -7.22 12.04
N GLN A 45 11.69 -8.46 12.38
CA GLN A 45 10.72 -9.52 12.67
C GLN A 45 9.85 -9.23 13.90
N GLU A 46 10.41 -8.58 14.92
CA GLU A 46 9.69 -8.25 16.16
C GLU A 46 8.52 -7.30 15.87
N THR A 47 8.78 -6.19 15.18
CA THR A 47 7.74 -5.23 14.81
C THR A 47 6.71 -5.82 13.84
N ALA A 48 7.13 -6.72 12.95
CA ALA A 48 6.22 -7.42 12.04
C ALA A 48 5.26 -8.33 12.81
N ASN A 49 5.78 -9.12 13.76
CA ASN A 49 4.97 -10.00 14.60
C ASN A 49 4.00 -9.21 15.47
N ILE A 50 4.44 -8.11 16.08
CA ILE A 50 3.56 -7.22 16.85
C ILE A 50 2.43 -6.69 15.97
N ALA A 51 2.74 -6.20 14.77
CA ALA A 51 1.73 -5.70 13.84
C ALA A 51 0.73 -6.79 13.44
N LYS A 52 1.21 -8.01 13.17
CA LYS A 52 0.36 -9.16 12.85
C LYS A 52 -0.64 -9.44 13.96
N GLU A 53 -0.17 -9.64 15.19
CA GLU A 53 -1.02 -10.02 16.32
C GLU A 53 -2.00 -8.90 16.71
N THR A 54 -1.53 -7.64 16.70
CA THR A 54 -2.36 -6.50 17.14
C THR A 54 -3.43 -6.08 16.13
N LEU A 55 -3.16 -6.23 14.84
CA LEU A 55 -4.07 -5.78 13.77
C LEU A 55 -4.85 -6.92 13.10
N GLY A 56 -4.44 -8.17 13.33
CA GLY A 56 -5.13 -9.35 12.83
C GLY A 56 -4.70 -9.78 11.42
N PHE A 57 -3.40 -9.65 11.08
CA PHE A 57 -2.89 -10.20 9.82
C PHE A 57 -2.70 -11.73 9.92
N ARG A 58 -2.83 -12.45 8.80
CA ARG A 58 -2.53 -13.89 8.75
C ARG A 58 -1.04 -14.18 8.91
N PHE A 59 -0.17 -13.39 8.27
CA PHE A 59 1.28 -13.55 8.37
C PHE A 59 2.04 -12.23 8.48
N ALA A 60 3.27 -12.33 8.96
CA ALA A 60 4.25 -11.26 9.08
C ALA A 60 5.54 -11.65 8.36
N THR A 61 6.19 -10.69 7.73
CA THR A 61 7.48 -10.86 7.04
C THR A 61 8.36 -9.62 7.22
N THR A 62 9.63 -9.74 6.85
CA THR A 62 10.56 -8.62 6.70
C THR A 62 10.91 -8.30 5.24
N ASP A 63 10.44 -9.11 4.28
CA ASP A 63 10.59 -8.86 2.85
C ASP A 63 9.21 -8.55 2.23
N TYR A 64 9.06 -7.37 1.62
CA TYR A 64 7.81 -6.99 0.96
C TYR A 64 7.49 -7.87 -0.25
N ARG A 65 8.49 -8.54 -0.83
CA ARG A 65 8.29 -9.43 -1.97
C ARG A 65 7.41 -10.61 -1.62
N ASP A 66 7.40 -11.06 -0.36
CA ASP A 66 6.46 -12.09 0.10
C ASP A 66 5.00 -11.60 0.01
N LEU A 67 4.75 -10.29 0.20
CA LEU A 67 3.44 -9.71 -0.01
C LEU A 67 3.06 -9.67 -1.50
N LEU A 68 4.03 -9.41 -2.38
CA LEU A 68 3.84 -9.37 -3.83
C LEU A 68 3.74 -10.76 -4.47
N ASN A 69 4.29 -11.79 -3.83
CA ASN A 69 4.25 -13.17 -4.31
C ASN A 69 3.07 -13.98 -3.74
N SER A 70 2.30 -13.42 -2.81
CA SER A 70 1.13 -14.09 -2.24
C SER A 70 -0.07 -13.96 -3.18
N ASP A 71 -0.60 -15.09 -3.65
CA ASP A 71 -1.84 -15.15 -4.46
C ASP A 71 -3.10 -14.75 -3.65
N ASP A 72 -3.03 -14.86 -2.32
CA ASP A 72 -4.09 -14.46 -1.41
C ASP A 72 -4.21 -12.92 -1.30
N ILE A 73 -3.22 -12.16 -1.75
CA ILE A 73 -3.19 -10.69 -1.67
C ILE A 73 -3.51 -10.10 -3.05
N GLN A 74 -4.51 -9.23 -3.12
CA GLN A 74 -4.87 -8.50 -4.34
C GLN A 74 -4.43 -7.04 -4.31
N ILE A 75 -4.33 -6.45 -3.13
CA ILE A 75 -3.99 -5.03 -2.94
C ILE A 75 -2.86 -4.92 -1.93
N VAL A 76 -1.80 -4.15 -2.24
CA VAL A 76 -0.74 -3.83 -1.28
C VAL A 76 -0.66 -2.32 -1.04
N HIS A 77 -0.64 -1.91 0.23
CA HIS A 77 -0.37 -0.52 0.60
C HIS A 77 1.11 -0.35 0.93
N CYS A 78 1.78 0.57 0.24
CA CYS A 78 3.10 1.07 0.56
C CYS A 78 2.96 2.24 1.55
N CYS A 79 3.38 1.99 2.79
CA CYS A 79 3.28 2.89 3.93
C CYS A 79 4.65 3.12 4.58
N THR A 80 5.71 2.95 3.78
CA THR A 80 7.10 3.07 4.21
C THR A 80 7.61 4.52 4.17
N PRO A 81 8.82 4.80 4.65
CA PRO A 81 9.51 6.04 4.31
C PRO A 81 9.67 6.24 2.80
N ASN A 82 9.57 7.48 2.33
CA ASN A 82 9.51 7.86 0.90
C ASN A 82 10.64 7.28 0.04
N TYR A 83 11.84 7.13 0.59
CA TYR A 83 13.00 6.62 -0.15
C TYR A 83 12.86 5.14 -0.56
N LEU A 84 11.88 4.41 -0.01
CA LEU A 84 11.59 3.02 -0.35
C LEU A 84 10.44 2.88 -1.37
N HIS A 85 9.73 3.97 -1.68
CA HIS A 85 8.56 3.92 -2.55
C HIS A 85 8.93 3.50 -3.97
N LYS A 86 9.97 4.12 -4.54
CA LYS A 86 10.41 3.86 -5.91
C LYS A 86 10.66 2.37 -6.16
N ASP A 87 11.51 1.75 -5.35
CA ASP A 87 11.90 0.34 -5.55
C ASP A 87 10.68 -0.59 -5.44
N PHE A 88 9.76 -0.30 -4.52
CA PHE A 88 8.50 -1.03 -4.39
C PHE A 88 7.58 -0.84 -5.60
N LEU A 89 7.49 0.38 -6.11
CA LEU A 89 6.63 0.78 -7.23
C LEU A 89 7.19 0.43 -8.61
N ILE A 90 8.44 0.01 -8.69
CA ILE A 90 8.99 -0.56 -9.93
C ILE A 90 8.73 -2.07 -9.97
N ALA A 91 8.60 -2.73 -8.82
CA ALA A 91 8.39 -4.18 -8.72
C ALA A 91 6.93 -4.65 -9.01
N ILE A 92 6.09 -3.82 -9.64
CA ILE A 92 4.63 -3.98 -9.66
C ILE A 92 4.16 -5.11 -10.57
N ILE A 93 3.31 -5.98 -10.02
CA ILE A 93 2.52 -6.98 -10.75
C ILE A 93 1.03 -7.01 -10.34
N ARG A 94 0.57 -6.07 -9.50
CA ARG A 94 -0.78 -6.07 -8.86
C ARG A 94 -1.24 -4.67 -8.45
N HIS A 95 -2.47 -4.55 -7.93
CA HIS A 95 -2.99 -3.28 -7.43
C HIS A 95 -2.22 -2.77 -6.22
N ILE A 96 -1.80 -1.49 -6.27
CA ILE A 96 -1.01 -0.86 -5.21
C ILE A 96 -1.62 0.49 -4.83
N TYR A 97 -1.59 0.75 -3.54
CA TYR A 97 -1.80 2.08 -2.96
C TYR A 97 -0.46 2.55 -2.37
N CYS A 98 0.01 3.74 -2.70
CA CYS A 98 1.25 4.28 -2.12
C CYS A 98 0.96 5.54 -1.30
N GLU A 99 1.57 5.65 -0.13
CA GLU A 99 1.54 6.88 0.62
C GLU A 99 2.33 7.99 -0.09
N LYS A 100 1.84 9.22 0.06
CA LYS A 100 2.51 10.42 -0.44
C LYS A 100 3.74 10.77 0.42
N PRO A 101 4.75 11.44 -0.18
CA PRO A 101 4.97 11.60 -1.62
C PRO A 101 5.42 10.28 -2.26
N ILE A 102 5.07 10.07 -3.53
CA ILE A 102 5.39 8.82 -4.23
C ILE A 102 6.89 8.59 -4.48
N ALA A 103 7.69 9.65 -4.45
CA ALA A 103 9.12 9.62 -4.70
C ALA A 103 9.81 10.80 -4.00
N LEU A 104 11.14 10.78 -3.91
CA LEU A 104 11.89 11.86 -3.26
C LEU A 104 12.04 13.10 -4.15
N ASN A 105 12.04 12.93 -5.46
CA ASN A 105 12.29 13.98 -6.45
C ASN A 105 11.55 13.71 -7.76
N LEU A 106 11.58 14.68 -8.68
CA LEU A 106 10.91 14.59 -9.97
C LEU A 106 11.44 13.45 -10.83
N THR A 107 12.77 13.25 -10.88
CA THR A 107 13.38 12.20 -11.69
C THR A 107 12.91 10.81 -11.27
N GLU A 108 12.89 10.51 -9.96
CA GLU A 108 12.36 9.25 -9.46
C GLU A 108 10.85 9.09 -9.74
N ALA A 109 10.08 10.18 -9.68
CA ALA A 109 8.67 10.15 -10.01
C ALA A 109 8.42 9.84 -11.50
N GLU A 110 9.24 10.39 -12.39
CA GLU A 110 9.21 10.09 -13.84
C GLU A 110 9.57 8.63 -14.14
N GLU A 111 10.55 8.06 -13.41
CA GLU A 111 10.90 6.64 -13.52
C GLU A 111 9.73 5.72 -13.10
N VAL A 112 9.09 6.03 -11.97
CA VAL A 112 7.90 5.30 -11.51
C VAL A 112 6.75 5.43 -12.51
N LEU A 113 6.56 6.62 -13.08
CA LEU A 113 5.52 6.89 -14.06
C LEU A 113 5.70 6.04 -15.32
N ALA A 114 6.92 5.94 -15.83
CA ALA A 114 7.23 5.13 -17.01
C ALA A 114 6.84 3.66 -16.79
N VAL A 115 7.16 3.09 -15.63
CA VAL A 115 6.77 1.71 -15.29
C VAL A 115 5.25 1.58 -15.16
N ALA A 116 4.58 2.54 -14.53
CA ALA A 116 3.13 2.53 -14.35
C ALA A 116 2.35 2.54 -15.68
N GLU A 117 2.88 3.21 -16.70
CA GLU A 117 2.30 3.25 -18.05
C GLU A 117 2.40 1.91 -18.79
N GLU A 118 3.42 1.10 -18.49
CA GLU A 118 3.58 -0.24 -19.08
C GLU A 118 2.60 -1.27 -18.47
N VAL A 119 2.21 -1.11 -17.20
CA VAL A 119 1.44 -2.13 -16.44
C VAL A 119 -0.07 -1.87 -16.33
N ASN A 120 -0.63 -0.99 -17.18
CA ASN A 120 -2.05 -0.60 -17.17
C ASN A 120 -2.58 -0.19 -15.78
N PHE A 121 -1.84 0.70 -15.12
CA PHE A 121 -2.09 1.16 -13.76
C PHE A 121 -3.30 2.12 -13.68
N THR A 122 -4.27 1.83 -12.81
CA THR A 122 -5.43 2.72 -12.56
C THR A 122 -5.09 3.74 -11.48
N ARG A 123 -5.28 5.04 -11.76
CA ARG A 123 -4.94 6.16 -10.86
C ARG A 123 -6.20 6.70 -10.17
N GLU A 124 -6.23 6.81 -8.85
CA GLU A 124 -7.32 7.49 -8.11
C GLU A 124 -6.80 8.35 -6.94
N TRP A 125 -7.60 9.32 -6.52
CA TRP A 125 -7.26 10.72 -6.18
C TRP A 125 -6.83 11.00 -4.72
N SER A 126 -5.97 12.03 -4.52
CA SER A 126 -5.62 12.60 -3.20
C SER A 126 -6.54 13.77 -2.80
N VAL A 127 -6.84 13.89 -1.51
CA VAL A 127 -7.72 14.90 -0.87
C VAL A 127 -7.25 16.38 -0.99
N TYR A 128 -6.07 16.69 -1.56
CA TYR A 128 -5.47 18.04 -1.58
C TYR A 128 -5.21 18.64 -2.97
N SER A 129 -5.95 18.23 -4.00
CA SER A 129 -5.73 18.59 -5.41
C SER A 129 -5.90 20.06 -5.81
N THR A 130 -6.01 21.03 -4.89
CA THR A 130 -6.15 22.45 -5.25
C THR A 130 -4.82 23.21 -5.31
N SER A 131 -3.67 22.58 -5.09
CA SER A 131 -2.37 23.27 -5.16
C SER A 131 -1.75 23.21 -6.56
N PRO A 132 -1.57 24.34 -7.26
CA PRO A 132 -1.22 24.42 -8.68
C PRO A 132 0.29 24.27 -8.99
N ARG A 133 1.10 23.74 -8.07
CA ARG A 133 2.58 23.86 -8.16
C ARG A 133 3.33 22.66 -8.73
N TYR A 134 2.71 21.48 -8.87
CA TYR A 134 3.40 20.31 -9.42
C TYR A 134 2.42 19.43 -10.21
N ASP A 135 2.55 19.43 -11.54
CA ASP A 135 1.73 18.62 -12.46
C ASP A 135 2.30 17.20 -12.60
N VAL A 136 2.55 16.56 -11.47
CA VAL A 136 2.99 15.16 -11.38
C VAL A 136 1.82 14.38 -10.81
N LYS A 137 1.00 13.81 -11.69
CA LYS A 137 -0.26 13.13 -11.35
C LYS A 137 0.00 11.69 -10.93
N ILE A 138 0.16 11.52 -9.62
CA ILE A 138 0.54 10.26 -9.00
C ILE A 138 -0.25 10.06 -7.69
N CYS A 139 -0.67 8.81 -7.44
CA CYS A 139 -1.52 8.33 -6.33
C CYS A 139 -1.00 8.71 -4.94
#